data_AF-M5GG10-F1
#
_entry.id   AF-M5GG10-F1
#
_cell.length_a   1.000
_cell.length_b   1.000
_cell.length_c   1.000
_cell.angle_alpha   90.00
_cell.angle_beta   90.00
_cell.angle_gamma   90.00
#
_symmetry.space_group_name_H-M   'P 1'
#
loop_
_entity.id
_entity.type
_entity.pdbx_description
1 polymer ?
#
loop_
_entity_poly.entity_id
_entity_poly.type
_entity_poly.pdbx_seq_one_letter_code
_entity_poly.pdbx_strand_id
1 'polypeptide(L)'
;MVGNTRVKLSDIKTLTFHADRKTFSRRTSPIPQLTCKGAACKHYKPDVIQCYNMGGAGNDVQWRCEADLPEGMRLGGVEVSCEGWRAPGDEYVLKGTLFAGRSCLHC
;
A
#
# COMPACT_ATOMS: atom_id res chain seq x y z
N MET A 1 10.77 14.25 -15.84
CA MET A 1 9.72 14.95 -15.06
C MET A 1 8.51 14.02 -14.96
N VAL A 2 8.38 13.25 -13.88
CA VAL A 2 7.21 12.38 -13.69
C VAL A 2 6.08 13.27 -13.22
N GLY A 3 5.04 13.43 -14.05
CA GLY A 3 3.89 14.27 -13.71
C GLY A 3 3.15 13.70 -12.52
N ASN A 4 3.09 14.44 -11.41
CA ASN A 4 2.25 14.09 -10.26
C ASN A 4 0.80 14.12 -10.73
N THR A 5 0.22 12.96 -10.93
CA THR A 5 -1.20 12.80 -11.27
C THR A 5 -1.95 12.24 -10.07
N ARG A 6 -3.27 12.35 -10.10
CA ARG A 6 -4.15 11.82 -9.05
C ARG A 6 -5.07 10.75 -9.61
N VAL A 7 -5.48 9.82 -8.78
CA VAL A 7 -6.41 8.74 -9.12
C VAL A 7 -7.36 8.53 -7.94
N LYS A 8 -8.63 8.18 -8.17
CA LYS A 8 -9.51 7.79 -7.07
C LYS A 8 -9.04 6.45 -6.48
N LEU A 9 -9.04 6.33 -5.16
CA LEU A 9 -8.60 5.11 -4.48
C LEU A 9 -9.44 3.90 -4.92
N SER A 10 -10.76 4.07 -5.05
CA SER A 10 -11.70 3.03 -5.51
C SER A 10 -11.47 2.57 -6.95
N ASP A 11 -10.82 3.38 -7.78
CA ASP A 11 -10.55 3.05 -9.19
C ASP A 11 -9.22 2.26 -9.34
N ILE A 12 -8.42 2.17 -8.29
CA ILE A 12 -7.18 1.41 -8.31
C ILE A 12 -7.51 -0.08 -8.23
N LYS A 13 -7.11 -0.83 -9.25
CA LYS A 13 -7.36 -2.29 -9.32
C LYS A 13 -6.39 -3.09 -8.45
N THR A 14 -5.13 -2.66 -8.45
CA THR A 14 -4.02 -3.40 -7.85
C THR A 14 -2.97 -2.46 -7.31
N LEU A 15 -2.39 -2.86 -6.18
CA LEU A 15 -1.25 -2.21 -5.56
C LEU A 15 -0.15 -3.25 -5.32
N THR A 16 1.10 -2.83 -5.50
CA THR A 16 2.28 -3.68 -5.31
C THR A 16 3.25 -2.95 -4.40
N PHE A 17 3.67 -3.61 -3.32
CA PHE A 17 4.58 -3.05 -2.34
C PHE A 17 5.86 -3.82 -2.30
N HIS A 18 6.97 -3.10 -2.14
CA HIS A 18 8.30 -3.70 -2.05
C HIS A 18 8.97 -3.31 -0.73
N ALA A 19 9.62 -4.27 -0.07
CA ALA A 19 10.26 -4.08 1.22
C ALA A 19 11.44 -3.09 1.16
N ASP A 20 12.09 -2.97 0.00
CA ASP A 20 13.27 -2.13 -0.24
C ASP A 20 12.93 -0.73 -0.79
N ARG A 21 11.64 -0.39 -0.94
CA ARG A 21 11.22 0.88 -1.54
C ARG A 21 10.53 1.81 -0.55
N LYS A 22 10.65 3.11 -0.85
CA LYS A 22 9.91 4.17 -0.16
C LYS A 22 8.68 4.59 -0.97
N THR A 23 7.73 5.20 -0.30
CA THR A 23 6.50 5.75 -0.90
C THR A 23 6.83 6.99 -1.71
N PHE A 24 6.05 7.25 -2.77
CA PHE A 24 6.07 8.59 -3.33
C PHE A 24 5.37 9.51 -2.34
N SER A 25 5.93 10.70 -2.15
CA SER A 25 5.27 11.72 -1.35
C SER A 25 5.44 13.08 -2.00
N ARG A 26 4.39 13.90 -1.88
CA ARG A 26 4.37 15.26 -2.38
C ARG A 26 4.44 16.28 -1.25
N ARG A 27 3.79 15.99 -0.13
CA ARG A 27 3.64 16.93 0.99
C ARG A 27 4.45 16.56 2.22
N THR A 28 4.92 15.33 2.32
CA THR A 28 5.68 14.83 3.48
C THR A 28 6.93 14.09 3.05
N SER A 29 7.71 13.65 4.03
CA SER A 29 8.83 12.76 3.79
C SER A 29 8.35 11.37 3.35
N PRO A 30 8.98 10.77 2.32
CA PRO A 30 8.78 9.36 1.97
C PRO A 30 9.00 8.42 3.15
N ILE A 31 8.12 7.43 3.30
CA ILE A 31 8.18 6.37 4.31
C ILE A 31 8.34 5.00 3.63
N PRO A 32 8.75 3.92 4.33
CA PRO A 32 8.80 2.58 3.73
C PRO A 32 7.44 2.16 3.15
N GLN A 33 7.43 1.42 2.04
CA GLN A 33 6.18 0.91 1.45
C GLN A 33 5.58 -0.25 2.26
N LEU A 34 6.44 -1.07 2.86
CA LEU A 34 6.06 -2.20 3.70
C LEU A 34 6.57 -2.00 5.13
N THR A 35 5.70 -2.24 6.09
CA THR A 35 6.06 -2.37 7.51
C THR A 35 5.47 -3.66 8.02
N CYS A 36 6.32 -4.58 8.48
CA CYS A 36 5.90 -5.84 9.10
C CYS A 36 5.84 -5.68 10.62
N LYS A 37 4.66 -5.88 11.22
CA LYS A 37 4.47 -5.91 12.68
C LYS A 37 4.13 -7.31 13.19
N GLY A 38 4.50 -7.58 14.44
CA GLY A 38 4.25 -8.85 15.11
C GLY A 38 5.47 -9.76 15.20
N ALA A 39 5.33 -10.86 15.96
CA ALA A 39 6.45 -11.75 16.27
C ALA A 39 6.97 -12.51 15.03
N ALA A 40 6.09 -12.86 14.08
CA ALA A 40 6.43 -13.58 12.85
C ALA A 40 7.44 -12.82 11.98
N CYS A 41 7.44 -11.49 12.02
CA CYS A 41 8.35 -10.62 11.28
C CYS A 41 9.82 -10.79 11.68
N LYS A 42 10.12 -11.44 12.81
CA LYS A 42 11.49 -11.81 13.20
C LYS A 42 12.02 -13.00 12.40
N HIS A 43 11.11 -13.83 11.88
CA HIS A 43 11.45 -15.06 11.16
C HIS A 43 11.45 -14.85 9.65
N TYR A 44 10.45 -14.16 9.13
CA TYR A 44 10.32 -13.91 7.71
C TYR A 44 9.60 -12.59 7.44
N LYS A 45 10.05 -11.88 6.41
CA LYS A 45 9.40 -10.68 5.88
C LYS A 45 9.30 -10.84 4.37
N PRO A 46 8.10 -10.74 3.78
CA PRO A 46 7.97 -10.84 2.34
C PRO A 46 8.61 -9.63 1.66
N ASP A 47 9.33 -9.88 0.57
CA ASP A 47 9.93 -8.82 -0.24
C ASP A 47 8.88 -8.04 -1.04
N VAL A 48 7.82 -8.73 -1.47
CA VAL A 48 6.73 -8.17 -2.26
C VAL A 48 5.38 -8.59 -1.69
N ILE A 49 4.45 -7.63 -1.60
CA ILE A 49 3.04 -7.90 -1.31
C ILE A 49 2.19 -7.30 -2.43
N GLN A 50 1.28 -8.11 -2.96
CA GLN A 50 0.34 -7.73 -4.00
C GLN A 50 -1.07 -7.62 -3.39
N CYS A 51 -1.70 -6.46 -3.53
CA CYS A 51 -3.06 -6.23 -3.06
C CYS A 51 -4.00 -5.97 -4.25
N TYR A 52 -5.20 -6.53 -4.16
CA TYR A 52 -6.26 -6.47 -5.15
C TYR A 52 -7.49 -5.79 -4.54
N ASN A 53 -8.07 -4.87 -5.30
CA ASN A 53 -9.30 -4.18 -4.91
C ASN A 53 -10.49 -5.14 -5.06
N MET A 54 -11.19 -5.38 -3.96
CA MET A 54 -12.34 -6.28 -3.87
C MET A 54 -13.69 -5.53 -3.95
N GLY A 55 -13.66 -4.22 -4.17
CA GLY A 55 -14.82 -3.33 -4.18
C GLY A 55 -14.83 -2.37 -2.99
N GLY A 56 -15.73 -1.39 -3.06
CA GLY A 56 -15.88 -0.32 -2.06
C GLY A 56 -16.16 1.03 -2.71
N ALA A 57 -16.31 2.06 -1.89
CA ALA A 57 -16.56 3.43 -2.34
C ALA A 57 -15.75 4.44 -1.52
N GLY A 58 -15.36 5.54 -2.16
CA GLY A 58 -14.55 6.57 -1.53
C GLY A 58 -13.23 6.02 -0.98
N ASN A 59 -13.04 6.12 0.33
CA ASN A 59 -11.86 5.57 1.02
C ASN A 59 -12.07 4.17 1.60
N ASP A 60 -13.31 3.69 1.64
CA ASP A 60 -13.68 2.40 2.23
C ASP A 60 -13.54 1.28 1.18
N VAL A 61 -12.31 1.11 0.68
CA VAL A 61 -11.97 0.08 -0.31
C VAL A 61 -11.49 -1.18 0.40
N GLN A 62 -12.08 -2.32 0.06
CA GLN A 62 -11.64 -3.61 0.57
C GLN A 62 -10.48 -4.14 -0.24
N TRP A 63 -9.38 -4.48 0.44
CA TRP A 63 -8.18 -5.00 -0.20
C TRP A 63 -7.95 -6.45 0.21
N ARG A 64 -7.75 -7.33 -0.78
CA ARG A 64 -7.21 -8.67 -0.58
C ARG A 64 -5.72 -8.64 -0.91
N CYS A 65 -4.87 -8.99 0.05
CA CYS A 65 -3.43 -8.99 -0.13
C CYS A 65 -2.84 -10.39 -0.09
N GLU A 66 -1.85 -10.64 -0.94
CA GLU A 66 -1.18 -11.93 -1.12
C GLU A 66 0.33 -11.71 -1.18
N ALA A 67 1.09 -12.70 -0.72
CA ALA A 67 2.55 -12.67 -0.66
C ALA A 67 3.11 -14.09 -0.70
N ASP A 68 4.33 -14.24 -1.20
CA ASP A 68 5.05 -15.50 -1.15
C ASP A 68 5.59 -15.72 0.27
N LEU A 69 4.94 -16.62 0.99
CA LEU A 69 5.26 -16.96 2.38
C LEU A 69 5.69 -18.43 2.50
N PRO A 70 6.60 -18.76 3.43
CA PRO A 70 6.91 -20.14 3.76
C PRO A 70 5.67 -20.92 4.20
N GLU A 71 5.71 -22.24 4.00
CA GLU A 71 4.64 -23.14 4.43
C GLU A 71 4.35 -22.97 5.95
N GLY A 72 3.06 -22.96 6.29
CA GLY A 72 2.61 -22.75 7.67
C GLY A 72 2.54 -21.29 8.12
N MET A 73 2.99 -20.33 7.29
CA MET A 73 2.82 -18.90 7.55
C MET A 73 1.65 -18.32 6.75
N ARG A 74 1.01 -17.29 7.30
CA ARG A 74 -0.05 -16.52 6.63
C ARG A 74 0.09 -15.04 6.95
N LEU A 75 -0.41 -14.19 6.05
CA LEU A 75 -0.60 -12.78 6.37
C LEU A 75 -1.64 -12.65 7.49
N GLY A 76 -1.33 -11.79 8.46
CA GLY A 76 -2.25 -11.39 9.52
C GLY A 76 -3.27 -10.37 9.01
N GLY A 77 -3.70 -9.47 9.89
CA GLY A 77 -4.42 -8.27 9.45
C GLY A 77 -3.52 -7.42 8.56
N VAL A 78 -4.06 -6.95 7.44
CA VAL A 78 -3.34 -6.08 6.51
C VAL A 78 -4.17 -4.80 6.33
N GLU A 79 -3.56 -3.66 6.60
CA GLU A 79 -4.19 -2.34 6.44
C GLU A 79 -3.52 -1.59 5.30
N VAL A 80 -4.31 -1.12 4.34
CA VAL A 80 -3.87 -0.31 3.21
C VAL A 80 -4.24 1.15 3.47
N SER A 81 -3.24 2.02 3.62
CA SER A 81 -3.42 3.48 3.68
C SER A 81 -2.77 4.11 2.44
N CYS A 82 -3.25 5.25 1.93
CA CYS A 82 -2.59 5.89 0.79
C CYS A 82 -2.61 7.43 0.96
N GLU A 83 -1.67 8.17 0.33
CA GLU A 83 -1.58 9.63 0.52
C GLU A 83 -2.68 10.33 -0.26
N GLY A 84 -3.62 10.94 0.46
CA GLY A 84 -4.62 11.82 -0.12
C GLY A 84 -3.97 13.01 -0.84
N TRP A 85 -4.51 13.34 -2.01
CA TRP A 85 -3.94 14.30 -2.96
C TRP A 85 -3.94 15.72 -2.41
N ARG A 86 -5.07 16.17 -1.84
CA ARG A 86 -5.21 17.51 -1.24
C ARG A 86 -5.03 17.50 0.27
N ALA A 87 -5.50 16.47 0.97
CA ALA A 87 -5.51 16.38 2.42
C ALA A 87 -5.67 14.91 2.88
N PRO A 88 -5.41 14.58 4.16
CA PRO A 88 -5.78 13.28 4.71
C PRO A 88 -7.27 12.99 4.48
N GLY A 89 -7.60 11.78 4.02
CA GLY A 89 -8.98 11.38 3.70
C GLY A 89 -9.50 11.85 2.34
N ASP A 90 -8.67 12.45 1.47
CA ASP A 90 -9.05 12.72 0.08
C ASP A 90 -9.14 11.39 -0.71
N GLU A 91 -10.32 11.13 -1.31
CA GLU A 91 -10.56 9.95 -2.15
C GLU A 91 -9.61 9.88 -3.35
N TYR A 92 -9.09 11.03 -3.79
CA TYR A 92 -8.02 11.07 -4.76
C TYR A 92 -6.69 10.90 -4.06
N VAL A 93 -5.89 9.93 -4.51
CA VAL A 93 -4.56 9.66 -3.99
C VAL A 93 -3.48 9.99 -5.01
N LEU A 94 -2.26 10.23 -4.53
CA LEU A 94 -1.08 10.48 -5.36
C LEU A 94 -0.76 9.24 -6.23
N LYS A 95 -0.78 9.41 -7.56
CA LYS A 95 -0.36 8.37 -8.51
C LYS A 95 1.15 8.44 -8.73
N GLY A 96 1.86 7.41 -8.24
CA GLY A 96 3.24 7.13 -8.62
C GLY A 96 3.32 6.26 -9.87
N THR A 97 4.44 6.31 -10.61
CA THR A 97 4.72 5.43 -11.76
C THR A 97 4.79 3.95 -11.38
N LEU A 98 5.02 3.69 -10.10
CA LEU A 98 4.88 2.41 -9.41
C LEU A 98 4.04 2.76 -8.18
N PHE A 99 2.84 2.21 -8.04
CA PHE A 99 1.87 2.66 -7.04
C PHE A 99 2.47 2.71 -5.64
N ALA A 100 2.73 3.92 -5.15
CA ALA A 100 3.21 4.15 -3.82
C ALA A 100 2.53 5.41 -3.28
N GLY A 101 1.25 5.26 -2.93
CA GLY A 101 0.66 6.15 -1.94
C GLY A 101 1.35 5.91 -0.59
N ARG A 102 1.27 6.87 0.35
CA ARG A 102 1.73 6.67 1.73
C ARG A 102 1.26 5.32 2.26
N SER A 103 2.18 4.36 2.35
CA SER A 103 2.03 3.13 3.10
C SER A 103 0.71 2.45 2.86
N CYS A 104 0.50 1.99 1.64
CA CYS A 104 -0.57 1.04 1.42
C CYS A 104 -0.10 -0.34 1.97
N LEU A 105 0.52 -0.40 3.17
CA LEU A 105 0.61 -1.58 4.01
C LEU A 105 1.14 -1.25 5.42
N HIS A 106 0.26 -1.33 6.42
CA HIS A 106 0.61 -1.83 7.73
C HIS A 106 0.28 -3.32 7.75
N CYS A 107 1.30 -4.18 7.79
CA CYS A 107 1.15 -5.50 8.40
C CYS A 107 1.20 -5.33 9.92
#